data_AF-A0A7J4MNF4-F1
#
_entry.id   AF-A0A7J4MNF4-F1
#
_cell.length_a   1.000
_cell.length_b   1.000
_cell.length_c   1.000
_cell.angle_alpha   90.00
_cell.angle_beta   90.00
_cell.angle_gamma   90.00
#
_symmetry.space_group_name_H-M   'P 1'
#
loop_
_entity.id
_entity.type
_entity.pdbx_description
1 polymer ?
#
loop_
_entity_poly.entity_id
_entity_poly.type
_entity_poly.pdbx_seq_one_letter_code
_entity_poly.pdbx_strand_id
1 'polypeptide(L)'
;MDITLLEGFGYKGEILKKIPKLPSKELVIVQGGDDTINRLALSSRYVDVLLDPHLGQRKDFMHQRNSGLNHVLCTLAKEHTVAVGFSFSSILHSLQRAKDLGRIIQNIHLCRKYKISMVIGSFAKDAWELRNEKDLQAFFKVLGMTGKEVQMGFVQKRLEYKRRFVQKGVMLAE
;
A
#
# COMPACT_ATOMS: atom_id res chain seq x y z
N MET A 1 14.31 -3.42 -13.05
CA MET A 1 12.92 -3.36 -12.55
C MET A 1 13.04 -3.58 -11.05
N ASP A 2 13.10 -2.50 -10.27
CA ASP A 2 13.50 -2.54 -8.85
C ASP A 2 12.27 -2.68 -7.92
N ILE A 3 11.33 -3.56 -8.26
CA ILE A 3 10.08 -3.74 -7.52
C ILE A 3 9.93 -5.21 -7.16
N THR A 4 10.00 -5.52 -5.87
CA THR A 4 9.60 -6.82 -5.35
C THR A 4 8.15 -6.71 -4.88
N LEU A 5 7.23 -7.29 -5.65
CA LEU A 5 5.83 -7.49 -5.26
C LEU A 5 5.70 -8.80 -4.50
N LEU A 6 5.34 -8.72 -3.22
CA LEU A 6 5.00 -9.87 -2.42
C LEU A 6 3.47 -10.02 -2.42
N GLU A 7 2.95 -10.81 -3.37
CA GLU A 7 1.55 -11.23 -3.37
C GLU A 7 1.35 -12.31 -2.30
N GLY A 8 0.50 -12.03 -1.31
CA GLY A 8 0.29 -12.87 -0.14
C GLY A 8 -1.03 -13.62 -0.17
N PHE A 9 -1.07 -14.78 -0.83
CA PHE A 9 -2.09 -15.80 -0.57
C PHE A 9 -1.41 -17.05 0.01
N GLY A 10 -1.35 -17.17 1.33
CA GLY A 10 -0.84 -18.39 1.98
C GLY A 10 -0.06 -18.16 3.27
N TYR A 11 -0.42 -18.95 4.30
CA TYR A 11 0.22 -19.22 5.59
C TYR A 11 1.26 -18.22 6.15
N LYS A 12 0.97 -17.74 7.38
CA LYS A 12 1.77 -16.84 8.26
C LYS A 12 3.30 -16.94 8.14
N GLY A 13 3.86 -18.13 7.92
CA GLY A 13 5.31 -18.38 7.92
C GLY A 13 6.05 -18.03 6.61
N GLU A 14 5.39 -18.03 5.46
CA GLU A 14 6.09 -17.80 4.18
C GLU A 14 6.33 -16.31 3.90
N ILE A 15 5.38 -15.46 4.29
CA ILE A 15 5.48 -14.01 4.13
C ILE A 15 6.56 -13.44 5.07
N LEU A 16 6.66 -13.95 6.30
CA LEU A 16 7.72 -13.59 7.26
C LEU A 16 9.13 -13.94 6.76
N LYS A 17 9.28 -14.99 5.93
CA LYS A 17 10.56 -15.33 5.30
C LYS A 17 10.89 -14.43 4.11
N LYS A 18 9.87 -13.93 3.40
CA LYS A 18 10.04 -13.08 2.21
C LYS A 18 10.19 -11.59 2.53
N ILE A 19 9.70 -11.12 3.68
CA ILE A 19 9.95 -9.74 4.11
C ILE A 19 11.47 -9.58 4.31
N PRO A 20 12.12 -8.64 3.60
CA PRO A 20 13.54 -8.45 3.75
C PRO A 20 13.85 -8.02 5.18
N LYS A 21 14.85 -8.68 5.77
CA LYS A 21 15.39 -8.34 7.10
C LYS A 21 16.46 -7.25 7.03
N LEU A 22 16.86 -6.89 5.81
CA LEU A 22 17.92 -5.94 5.49
C LEU A 22 17.36 -4.86 4.54
N PRO A 23 17.90 -3.64 4.59
CA PRO A 23 17.53 -2.58 3.66
C PRO A 23 17.90 -2.98 2.22
N SER A 24 16.90 -3.06 1.34
CA SER A 24 17.08 -3.32 -0.10
C SER A 24 17.07 -2.02 -0.90
N LYS A 25 17.78 -2.00 -2.04
CA LYS A 25 17.64 -0.95 -3.07
C LYS A 25 16.26 -0.97 -3.72
N GLU A 26 15.62 -2.12 -3.74
CA GLU A 26 14.31 -2.32 -4.37
C GLU A 26 13.17 -1.82 -3.48
N LEU A 27 12.09 -1.43 -4.12
CA LEU A 27 10.86 -1.06 -3.45
C LEU A 27 10.07 -2.33 -3.11
N VAL A 28 9.68 -2.44 -1.84
CA VAL A 28 9.02 -3.62 -1.28
C VAL A 28 7.55 -3.30 -1.11
N ILE A 29 6.72 -3.91 -1.95
CA ILE A 29 5.27 -3.76 -1.91
C ILE A 29 4.68 -5.08 -1.43
N VAL A 30 3.85 -5.03 -0.39
CA VAL A 30 3.13 -6.20 0.12
C VAL A 30 1.67 -6.05 -0.24
N GLN A 31 1.10 -7.05 -0.92
CA GLN A 31 -0.33 -7.11 -1.14
C GLN A 31 -1.01 -7.52 0.17
N GLY A 32 -1.96 -6.70 0.60
CA GLY A 32 -2.73 -6.92 1.81
C GLY A 32 -3.96 -7.80 1.58
N GLY A 33 -4.79 -7.82 2.61
CA GLY A 33 -6.16 -8.32 2.56
C GLY A 33 -6.51 -9.34 3.65
N ASP A 34 -5.49 -9.95 4.23
CA ASP A 34 -5.57 -10.61 5.52
C ASP A 34 -5.13 -9.66 6.64
N ASP A 35 -5.81 -9.69 7.79
CA ASP A 35 -5.50 -8.81 8.93
C ASP A 35 -4.11 -9.08 9.51
N THR A 36 -3.64 -10.33 9.46
CA THR A 36 -2.29 -10.68 9.92
C THR A 36 -1.25 -10.11 8.96
N ILE A 37 -1.46 -10.27 7.65
CA ILE A 37 -0.55 -9.73 6.62
C ILE A 37 -0.48 -8.22 6.71
N ASN A 38 -1.63 -7.55 6.80
CA ASN A 38 -1.71 -6.09 6.94
C ASN A 38 -0.92 -5.62 8.17
N ARG A 39 -1.10 -6.26 9.33
CA ARG A 39 -0.35 -5.92 10.54
C ARG A 39 1.15 -6.11 10.36
N LEU A 40 1.57 -7.26 9.84
CA LEU A 40 2.99 -7.57 9.64
C LEU A 40 3.67 -6.60 8.68
N ALA A 41 3.00 -6.26 7.57
CA ALA A 41 3.50 -5.30 6.59
C ALA A 41 3.70 -3.92 7.22
N LEU A 42 2.74 -3.45 8.02
CA LEU A 42 2.81 -2.14 8.68
C LEU A 42 3.79 -2.09 9.85
N SER A 43 4.09 -3.22 10.50
CA SER A 43 5.09 -3.31 11.57
C SER A 43 6.53 -3.38 11.07
N SER A 44 6.77 -3.63 9.78
CA SER A 44 8.12 -3.73 9.23
C SER A 44 8.59 -2.41 8.65
N ARG A 45 9.78 -1.95 9.07
CA ARG A 45 10.44 -0.75 8.48
C ARG A 45 10.96 -0.98 7.06
N TYR A 46 11.04 -2.24 6.62
CA TYR A 46 11.60 -2.61 5.33
C TYR A 46 10.55 -2.70 4.22
N VAL A 47 9.27 -2.67 4.59
CA VAL A 47 8.14 -2.56 3.66
C VAL A 47 7.92 -1.09 3.34
N ASP A 48 7.73 -0.76 2.06
CA ASP A 48 7.47 0.62 1.65
C ASP A 48 5.99 0.91 1.46
N VAL A 49 5.24 -0.07 0.92
CA VAL A 49 3.83 0.09 0.58
C VAL A 49 3.05 -1.17 0.95
N LEU A 50 1.96 -0.99 1.71
CA LEU A 50 0.90 -1.98 1.85
C LEU A 50 -0.16 -1.71 0.79
N LEU A 51 -0.27 -2.57 -0.20
CA LEU A 51 -1.22 -2.46 -1.31
C LEU A 51 -2.56 -3.10 -0.95
N ASP A 52 -3.65 -2.39 -1.18
CA ASP A 52 -5.02 -2.89 -1.08
C ASP A 52 -5.37 -3.63 0.22
N PRO A 53 -5.19 -3.01 1.40
CA PRO A 53 -5.53 -3.64 2.69
C PRO A 53 -7.02 -4.03 2.82
N HIS A 54 -7.88 -3.48 1.95
CA HIS A 54 -9.32 -3.66 1.92
C HIS A 54 -9.78 -4.97 1.26
N LEU A 55 -8.90 -5.60 0.48
CA LEU A 55 -9.18 -6.91 -0.13
C LEU A 55 -9.42 -7.91 1.01
N GLY A 56 -10.30 -8.88 0.79
CA GLY A 56 -10.62 -9.89 1.82
C GLY A 56 -12.06 -9.86 2.28
N GLN A 57 -12.56 -11.07 2.53
CA GLN A 57 -13.93 -11.30 2.91
C GLN A 57 -14.09 -11.12 4.41
N ARG A 58 -14.67 -9.99 4.79
CA ARG A 58 -14.91 -9.65 6.19
C ARG A 58 -16.32 -9.14 6.36
N LYS A 59 -16.91 -9.50 7.49
CA LYS A 59 -18.14 -8.86 7.95
C LYS A 59 -17.77 -7.49 8.49
N ASP A 60 -18.57 -6.50 8.08
CA ASP A 60 -18.44 -5.16 8.62
C ASP A 60 -18.92 -5.15 10.07
N PHE A 61 -18.39 -4.22 10.87
CA PHE A 61 -18.82 -4.05 12.24
C PHE A 61 -20.12 -3.23 12.28
N MET A 62 -20.80 -3.23 13.42
CA MET A 62 -22.07 -2.50 13.59
C MET A 62 -21.96 -1.00 13.25
N HIS A 63 -20.81 -0.37 13.51
CA HIS A 63 -20.62 1.08 13.36
C HIS A 63 -19.62 1.48 12.27
N GLN A 64 -18.90 0.53 11.66
CA GLN A 64 -17.85 0.85 10.69
C GLN A 64 -17.58 -0.32 9.75
N ARG A 65 -17.07 -0.02 8.54
CA ARG A 65 -16.66 -1.07 7.61
C ARG A 65 -15.39 -1.74 8.11
N ASN A 66 -15.29 -3.04 7.93
CA ASN A 66 -14.04 -3.76 8.17
C ASN A 66 -13.15 -3.63 6.92
N SER A 67 -12.43 -2.50 6.82
CA SER A 67 -11.65 -2.09 5.65
C SER A 67 -10.17 -2.49 5.69
N GLY A 68 -9.75 -3.23 6.71
CA GLY A 68 -8.36 -3.70 6.91
C GLY A 68 -7.37 -2.69 7.41
N LEU A 69 -7.85 -1.51 7.78
CA LEU A 69 -7.11 -0.57 8.61
C LEU A 69 -7.94 -0.20 9.83
N ASN A 70 -7.23 0.10 10.91
CA ASN A 70 -7.78 0.66 12.13
C ASN A 70 -6.77 1.68 12.69
N HIS A 71 -7.13 2.36 13.77
CA HIS A 71 -6.27 3.37 14.38
C HIS A 71 -4.89 2.83 14.79
N VAL A 72 -4.81 1.60 15.33
CA VAL A 72 -3.53 0.97 15.74
C VAL A 72 -2.63 0.72 14.53
N LEU A 73 -3.19 0.14 13.47
CA LEU A 73 -2.47 -0.13 12.22
C LEU A 73 -2.00 1.17 11.56
N CYS A 74 -2.83 2.21 11.61
CA CYS A 74 -2.47 3.54 11.12
C CYS A 74 -1.29 4.15 11.89
N THR A 75 -1.27 4.03 13.22
CA THR A 75 -0.13 4.48 14.03
C THR A 75 1.15 3.72 13.66
N LEU A 76 1.07 2.39 13.53
CA LEU A 76 2.21 1.57 13.09
C LEU A 76 2.72 2.01 11.70
N ALA A 77 1.81 2.19 10.74
CA ALA A 77 2.15 2.66 9.40
C ALA A 77 2.92 3.98 9.44
N LYS A 78 2.49 4.90 10.31
CA LYS A 78 3.15 6.20 10.48
C LYS A 78 4.54 6.08 11.10
N GLU A 79 4.68 5.28 12.15
CA GLU A 79 5.96 5.04 12.85
C GLU A 79 7.00 4.36 11.96
N HIS A 80 6.58 3.40 11.14
CA HIS A 80 7.45 2.64 10.25
C HIS A 80 7.60 3.29 8.87
N THR A 81 6.94 4.44 8.63
CA THR A 81 6.93 5.16 7.34
C THR A 81 6.45 4.33 6.15
N VAL A 82 5.50 3.43 6.42
CA VAL A 82 4.86 2.58 5.39
C VAL A 82 3.69 3.33 4.78
N ALA A 83 3.64 3.41 3.46
CA ALA A 83 2.53 3.99 2.74
C ALA A 83 1.41 2.98 2.49
N VAL A 84 0.19 3.48 2.30
CA VAL A 84 -0.95 2.66 1.90
C VAL A 84 -1.21 2.87 0.40
N GLY A 85 -1.20 1.78 -0.35
CA GLY A 85 -1.45 1.75 -1.79
C GLY A 85 -2.88 1.35 -2.12
N PHE A 86 -3.43 1.93 -3.19
CA PHE A 86 -4.68 1.50 -3.80
C PHE A 86 -4.48 1.18 -5.29
N SER A 87 -4.83 -0.04 -5.69
CA SER A 87 -4.83 -0.48 -7.08
C SER A 87 -6.15 -0.20 -7.76
N PHE A 88 -6.09 0.24 -9.01
CA PHE A 88 -7.26 0.31 -9.87
C PHE A 88 -7.64 -1.07 -10.44
N SER A 89 -6.66 -1.91 -10.75
CA SER A 89 -6.89 -3.27 -11.26
C SER A 89 -7.71 -4.12 -10.28
N SER A 90 -7.43 -4.01 -8.97
CA SER A 90 -8.18 -4.75 -7.94
C SER A 90 -9.67 -4.35 -7.89
N ILE A 91 -9.97 -3.07 -8.17
CA ILE A 91 -11.35 -2.56 -8.26
C ILE A 91 -12.03 -3.07 -9.54
N LEU A 92 -11.31 -3.09 -10.67
CA LEU A 92 -11.85 -3.59 -11.95
C LEU A 92 -12.29 -5.06 -11.83
N HIS A 93 -11.50 -5.90 -11.17
CA HIS A 93 -11.77 -7.33 -11.02
C HIS A 93 -12.63 -7.72 -9.83
N SER A 94 -12.96 -6.76 -8.95
CA SER A 94 -13.78 -7.06 -7.78
C SER A 94 -15.21 -7.43 -8.16
N LEU A 95 -15.71 -8.52 -7.58
CA LEU A 95 -17.12 -8.92 -7.63
C LEU A 95 -18.00 -8.03 -6.73
N GLN A 96 -17.42 -7.35 -5.74
CA GLN A 96 -18.12 -6.53 -4.75
C GLN A 96 -17.65 -5.06 -4.83
N ARG A 97 -17.55 -4.51 -6.05
CA ARG A 97 -16.99 -3.16 -6.29
C ARG A 97 -17.53 -2.09 -5.34
N ALA A 98 -18.85 -2.04 -5.15
CA ALA A 98 -19.46 -1.03 -4.27
C ALA A 98 -18.95 -1.12 -2.82
N LYS A 99 -18.75 -2.33 -2.32
CA LYS A 99 -18.23 -2.58 -0.97
C LYS A 99 -16.75 -2.19 -0.87
N ASP A 100 -15.94 -2.58 -1.85
CA ASP A 100 -14.52 -2.26 -1.87
C ASP A 100 -14.28 -0.76 -1.99
N LEU A 101 -15.04 -0.07 -2.85
CA LEU A 101 -15.03 1.39 -2.93
C LEU A 101 -15.38 2.04 -1.60
N GLY A 102 -16.42 1.55 -0.91
CA GLY A 102 -16.79 2.03 0.43
C GLY A 102 -15.68 1.85 1.46
N ARG A 103 -14.90 0.77 1.36
CA ARG A 103 -13.74 0.50 2.23
C ARG A 103 -12.53 1.37 1.87
N ILE A 104 -12.29 1.60 0.58
CA ILE A 104 -11.24 2.50 0.10
C ILE A 104 -11.51 3.93 0.61
N ILE A 105 -12.74 4.43 0.48
CA ILE A 105 -13.13 5.76 0.99
C ILE A 105 -12.86 5.87 2.50
N GLN A 106 -13.21 4.84 3.28
CA GLN A 106 -12.91 4.81 4.72
C GLN A 106 -11.40 4.80 4.98
N ASN A 107 -10.63 4.03 4.23
CA ASN A 107 -9.17 3.97 4.37
C ASN A 107 -8.50 5.30 4.00
N ILE A 108 -8.99 6.02 2.98
CA ILE A 108 -8.52 7.37 2.65
C ILE A 108 -8.72 8.31 3.84
N HIS A 109 -9.90 8.28 4.48
CA HIS A 109 -10.17 9.10 5.66
C HIS A 109 -9.23 8.77 6.82
N LEU A 110 -9.00 7.48 7.10
CA LEU A 110 -8.06 7.05 8.13
C LEU A 110 -6.62 7.50 7.80
N CYS A 111 -6.15 7.27 6.57
CA CYS A 111 -4.82 7.67 6.17
C CYS A 111 -4.60 9.18 6.30
N ARG A 112 -5.59 9.99 5.92
CA ARG A 112 -5.58 11.45 6.12
C ARG A 112 -5.50 11.82 7.59
N LYS A 113 -6.35 11.23 8.44
CA LYS A 113 -6.38 11.50 9.89
C LYS A 113 -5.03 11.24 10.55
N TYR A 114 -4.37 10.14 10.20
CA TYR A 114 -3.08 9.74 10.76
C TYR A 114 -1.87 10.25 9.96
N LYS A 115 -2.09 11.09 8.93
CA LYS A 115 -1.04 11.66 8.07
C LYS A 115 -0.12 10.60 7.45
N ILE A 116 -0.72 9.50 7.01
CA ILE A 116 -0.04 8.40 6.32
C ILE A 116 0.04 8.73 4.83
N SER A 117 1.18 8.45 4.21
CA SER A 117 1.35 8.61 2.78
C SER A 117 0.48 7.61 2.03
N MET A 118 -0.22 8.07 1.00
CA MET A 118 -1.03 7.21 0.13
C MET A 118 -0.39 7.12 -1.25
N VAL A 119 -0.51 5.96 -1.88
CA VAL A 119 -0.03 5.69 -3.25
C VAL A 119 -1.21 5.19 -4.07
N ILE A 120 -1.32 5.68 -5.30
CA ILE A 120 -2.30 5.19 -6.26
C ILE A 120 -1.57 4.65 -7.49
N GLY A 121 -2.16 3.67 -8.14
CA GLY A 121 -1.62 3.12 -9.38
C GLY A 121 -2.60 2.19 -10.05
N SER A 122 -2.35 1.87 -11.33
CA SER A 122 -3.12 0.84 -12.00
C SER A 122 -2.83 -0.55 -11.42
N PHE A 123 -1.55 -0.83 -11.09
CA PHE A 123 -1.03 -2.16 -10.75
C PHE A 123 -1.62 -3.25 -11.66
N ALA A 124 -1.66 -2.93 -12.95
CA ALA A 124 -2.25 -3.74 -14.00
C ALA A 124 -1.52 -5.07 -14.16
N LYS A 125 -2.27 -6.17 -14.26
CA LYS A 125 -1.74 -7.50 -14.63
C LYS A 125 -1.69 -7.65 -16.15
N ASP A 126 -2.66 -7.05 -16.83
CA ASP A 126 -2.78 -7.03 -18.29
C ASP A 126 -2.67 -5.62 -18.88
N ALA A 127 -2.22 -5.52 -20.13
CA ALA A 127 -2.09 -4.23 -20.83
C ALA A 127 -3.41 -3.44 -20.88
N TRP A 128 -4.56 -4.12 -20.92
CA TRP A 128 -5.90 -3.53 -20.99
C TRP A 128 -6.36 -2.84 -19.71
N GLU A 129 -5.69 -3.10 -18.59
CA GLU A 129 -5.97 -2.49 -17.29
C GLU A 129 -5.18 -1.21 -17.05
N LEU A 130 -4.22 -0.90 -17.93
CA LEU A 130 -3.48 0.35 -17.88
C LEU A 130 -4.45 1.52 -18.05
N ARG A 131 -4.25 2.53 -17.22
CA ARG A 131 -4.99 3.79 -17.27
C ARG A 131 -4.00 4.92 -17.24
N ASN A 132 -4.36 6.02 -17.90
CA ASN A 132 -3.57 7.22 -17.87
C ASN A 132 -3.50 7.73 -16.43
N GLU A 133 -2.38 8.36 -16.06
CA GLU A 133 -2.18 8.94 -14.75
C GLU A 133 -3.32 9.91 -14.41
N LYS A 134 -3.68 10.81 -15.34
CA LYS A 134 -4.73 11.82 -15.12
C LYS A 134 -6.10 11.19 -14.80
N ASP A 135 -6.41 10.05 -15.43
CA ASP A 135 -7.67 9.34 -15.22
C ASP A 135 -7.69 8.68 -13.85
N LEU A 136 -6.59 8.04 -13.45
CA LEU A 136 -6.42 7.49 -12.11
C LEU A 136 -6.55 8.61 -11.06
N GLN A 137 -5.88 9.74 -11.29
CA GLN A 137 -5.95 10.89 -10.40
C GLN A 137 -7.40 11.40 -10.25
N ALA A 138 -8.13 11.52 -11.37
CA ALA A 138 -9.53 11.95 -11.35
C ALA A 138 -10.42 10.95 -10.60
N PHE A 139 -10.25 9.65 -10.84
CA PHE A 139 -10.99 8.60 -10.17
C PHE A 139 -10.79 8.64 -8.65
N PHE A 140 -9.55 8.72 -8.18
CA PHE A 140 -9.26 8.76 -6.74
C PHE A 140 -9.67 10.09 -6.08
N LYS A 141 -9.74 11.20 -6.82
CA LYS A 141 -10.36 12.44 -6.34
C LYS A 141 -11.86 12.24 -6.05
N VAL A 142 -12.57 11.51 -6.90
CA VAL A 142 -13.99 11.16 -6.66
C VAL A 142 -14.16 10.32 -5.40
N LEU A 143 -13.20 9.42 -5.10
CA LEU A 143 -13.19 8.65 -3.84
C LEU A 143 -12.81 9.48 -2.60
N GLY A 144 -12.56 10.78 -2.77
CA GLY A 144 -12.35 11.71 -1.68
C GLY A 144 -10.89 12.03 -1.38
N MET A 145 -9.93 11.65 -2.24
CA MET A 145 -8.54 12.15 -2.12
C MET A 145 -8.44 13.60 -2.59
N THR A 146 -7.54 14.38 -1.98
CA THR A 146 -7.25 15.76 -2.40
C THR A 146 -6.13 15.79 -3.43
N GLY A 147 -6.08 16.83 -4.28
CA GLY A 147 -5.05 16.93 -5.32
C GLY A 147 -3.60 16.90 -4.82
N LYS A 148 -3.34 17.23 -3.55
CA LYS A 148 -2.01 17.11 -2.92
C LYS A 148 -1.67 15.67 -2.50
N GLU A 149 -2.68 14.87 -2.12
CA GLU A 149 -2.53 13.47 -1.71
C GLU A 149 -2.39 12.54 -2.92
N VAL A 150 -3.00 12.92 -4.04
CA VAL A 150 -2.94 12.21 -5.32
C VAL A 150 -1.62 12.56 -6.02
N GLN A 151 -0.49 12.17 -5.44
CA GLN A 151 0.83 12.30 -6.07
C GLN A 151 1.54 10.95 -6.09
N MET A 152 1.89 10.49 -7.29
CA MET A 152 2.75 9.30 -7.46
C MET A 152 4.19 9.53 -6.96
N GLY A 153 4.54 10.78 -6.64
CA GLY A 153 5.89 11.18 -6.21
C GLY A 153 6.38 10.51 -4.92
N PHE A 154 5.52 9.88 -4.12
CA PHE A 154 5.98 9.09 -2.97
C PHE A 154 6.91 7.94 -3.40
N VAL A 155 6.54 7.20 -4.44
CA VAL A 155 7.31 6.05 -4.94
C VAL A 155 8.70 6.49 -5.41
N GLN A 156 8.76 7.58 -6.19
CA GLN A 156 10.02 8.13 -6.70
C GLN A 156 10.92 8.64 -5.57
N LYS A 157 10.37 9.41 -4.63
CA LYS A 157 11.11 9.90 -3.45
C LYS A 157 11.64 8.74 -2.59
N ARG A 158 10.85 7.67 -2.44
CA ARG A 158 11.24 6.49 -1.65
C ARG A 158 12.35 5.70 -2.33
N LEU A 159 12.27 5.53 -3.66
CA LEU A 159 13.35 4.92 -4.47
C LEU A 159 14.66 5.73 -4.36
N GLU A 160 14.59 7.04 -4.47
CA GLU A 160 15.77 7.92 -4.30
C GLU A 160 16.37 7.79 -2.90
N TYR A 161 15.54 7.77 -1.85
CA TYR A 161 15.97 7.57 -0.48
C TYR A 161 16.71 6.24 -0.30
N LYS A 162 16.14 5.13 -0.79
CA LYS A 162 16.76 3.80 -0.72
C LYS A 162 18.09 3.73 -1.49
N ARG A 163 18.15 4.33 -2.69
CA ARG A 163 19.40 4.41 -3.47
C ARG A 163 20.50 5.15 -2.71
N ARG A 164 20.18 6.31 -2.10
CA ARG A 164 21.13 7.09 -1.29
C ARG A 164 21.56 6.36 -0.03
N PHE A 165 20.64 5.69 0.66
CA PHE A 165 20.95 4.95 1.89
C PHE A 165 21.94 3.82 1.62
N VAL A 166 21.72 3.05 0.55
CA VAL A 166 22.63 1.96 0.17
C VAL A 166 23.97 2.51 -0.33
N GLN A 167 23.99 3.59 -1.11
CA GLN A 167 25.26 4.24 -1.50
C GLN A 167 26.08 4.71 -0.30
N LYS A 168 25.44 5.31 0.71
CA LYS A 168 26.12 5.74 1.94
C LYS A 168 26.61 4.56 2.79
N GLY A 169 25.88 3.44 2.80
CA GLY A 169 26.31 2.22 3.47
C GLY A 169 27.56 1.59 2.85
N VAL A 170 27.73 1.71 1.53
CA VAL A 170 28.96 1.29 0.83
C VAL A 170 30.12 2.25 1.10
N MET A 171 29.87 3.57 1.17
CA MET A 171 30.93 4.56 1.46
C MET A 171 31.45 4.56 2.92
N LEU A 172 30.82 3.82 3.84
CA LEU A 172 31.34 3.61 5.20
C LEU A 172 32.24 2.36 5.30
N ALA A 173 32.37 1.60 4.21
CA ALA A 173 33.15 0.37 4.12
C ALA A 173 34.41 0.53 3.24
N GLU A 174 34.77 1.76 2.85
CA GLU A 174 36.03 2.11 2.18
C GLU A 174 36.97 2.84 3.13
#